data_AF-A0A6C0GWS3-F1
#
_entry.id   AF-A0A6C0GWS3-F1
#
_cell.length_a   1.000
_cell.length_b   1.000
_cell.length_c   1.000
_cell.angle_alpha   90.00
_cell.angle_beta   90.00
_cell.angle_gamma   90.00
#
_symmetry.space_group_name_H-M   'P 1'
#
loop_
_entity.id
_entity.type
_entity.pdbx_description
1 polymer ?
#
loop_
_entity_poly.entity_id
_entity_poly.type
_entity_poly.pdbx_seq_one_letter_code
_entity_poly.pdbx_strand_id
1 'polypeptide(L)'
;MFEACFQRILSKCVEAGIVSGHTQVVDAAFVEANASLDTFKRKAILAWQLLKGEAKQIDTADLSELKPPFTAMEKIAKPTKKGRNNTTHQSLTDNDARINQKPGKPSRLYYLSSMAVDSYKHVITHIEANLADERDSKHLLPIVDKLSYTLNHYGLPIQYLLADGGFGSGQNGPATCLSIGSMLL
;
A
#
# COMPACT_ATOMS: atom_id res chain seq x y z
N MET A 1 16.02 3.62 6.68
CA MET A 1 15.99 4.15 8.07
C MET A 1 14.95 3.44 8.91
N PHE A 2 13.65 3.48 8.55
CA PHE A 2 12.57 2.83 9.30
C PHE A 2 12.85 1.35 9.63
N GLU A 3 13.12 0.54 8.60
CA GLU A 3 13.32 -0.91 8.74
C GLU A 3 14.41 -1.26 9.77
N ALA A 4 15.58 -0.60 9.68
CA ALA A 4 16.68 -0.84 10.62
C ALA A 4 16.31 -0.47 12.06
N CYS A 5 15.56 0.61 12.27
CA CYS A 5 15.07 0.99 13.59
C CYS A 5 14.05 -0.01 14.12
N PHE A 6 13.08 -0.42 13.28
CA PHE A 6 12.06 -1.40 13.64
C PHE A 6 12.69 -2.74 14.03
N GLN A 7 13.59 -3.26 13.19
CA GLN A 7 14.30 -4.52 13.45
C GLN A 7 15.12 -4.45 14.74
N ARG A 8 15.76 -3.31 15.04
CA ARG A 8 16.49 -3.12 16.29
C ARG A 8 15.58 -3.13 17.51
N ILE A 9 14.40 -2.51 17.42
CA ILE A 9 13.40 -2.54 18.50
C ILE A 9 12.87 -3.97 18.69
N LEU A 10 12.52 -4.65 17.60
CA LEU A 10 12.04 -6.03 17.64
C LEU A 10 13.08 -6.96 18.27
N SER A 11 14.35 -6.84 17.89
CA SER A 11 15.47 -7.57 18.50
C SER A 11 15.52 -7.36 20.03
N LYS A 12 15.29 -6.15 20.52
CA LYS A 12 15.21 -5.89 21.97
C LYS A 12 13.99 -6.51 22.63
N CYS A 13 12.85 -6.57 21.95
CA CYS A 13 11.68 -7.29 22.44
C CYS A 13 11.93 -8.80 22.52
N VAL A 14 12.64 -9.38 21.55
CA VAL A 14 13.03 -10.79 21.55
C VAL A 14 14.01 -11.09 22.69
N GLU A 15 15.07 -10.28 22.84
CA GLU A 15 16.05 -10.42 23.94
C GLU A 15 15.38 -10.33 25.32
N ALA A 16 14.35 -9.50 25.47
CA ALA A 16 13.57 -9.36 26.70
C ALA A 16 12.58 -10.52 26.94
N GLY A 17 12.44 -11.47 26.02
CA GLY A 17 11.53 -12.61 26.15
C GLY A 17 10.05 -12.26 26.05
N ILE A 18 9.70 -11.12 25.42
CA ILE A 18 8.30 -10.67 25.26
C ILE A 18 7.72 -10.99 23.89
N VAL A 19 8.45 -11.74 23.06
CA VAL A 19 7.99 -12.23 21.75
C VAL A 19 8.04 -13.76 21.77
N SER A 20 6.92 -14.41 21.43
CA SER A 20 6.81 -15.87 21.44
C SER A 20 6.99 -16.52 20.08
N GLY A 21 6.67 -15.80 19.00
CA GLY A 21 6.57 -16.30 17.62
C GLY A 21 5.32 -17.13 17.35
N HIS A 22 4.83 -17.86 18.34
CA HIS A 22 3.84 -18.94 18.20
C HIS A 22 2.55 -18.55 17.45
N THR A 23 1.90 -17.45 17.85
CA THR A 23 0.64 -17.01 17.23
C THR A 23 0.75 -15.55 16.81
N GLN A 24 0.57 -15.31 15.52
CA GLN A 24 0.60 -13.97 14.93
C GLN A 24 -0.79 -13.59 14.45
N VAL A 25 -1.20 -12.35 14.74
CA VAL A 25 -2.48 -11.78 14.31
C VAL A 25 -2.20 -10.68 13.31
N VAL A 26 -2.85 -10.73 12.14
CA VAL A 26 -2.66 -9.81 11.02
C VAL A 26 -3.90 -8.95 10.83
N ASP A 27 -3.68 -7.64 10.70
CA ASP A 27 -4.74 -6.66 10.44
C ASP A 27 -4.26 -5.59 9.44
N ALA A 28 -5.20 -4.91 8.78
CA ALA A 28 -4.93 -3.80 7.90
C ALA A 28 -5.87 -2.61 8.16
N ALA A 29 -5.30 -1.41 8.11
CA ALA A 29 -6.06 -0.18 8.31
C ALA A 29 -5.62 0.93 7.36
N PHE A 30 -6.58 1.68 6.84
CA PHE A 30 -6.28 2.88 6.05
C PHE A 30 -5.78 4.03 6.94
N VAL A 31 -4.56 4.46 6.69
CA VAL A 31 -3.92 5.64 7.29
C VAL A 31 -4.03 6.80 6.31
N GLU A 32 -4.57 7.94 6.75
CA GLU A 32 -4.71 9.12 5.89
C GLU A 32 -3.33 9.65 5.51
N ALA A 33 -3.09 9.82 4.21
CA ALA A 33 -1.86 10.39 3.72
C ALA A 33 -1.84 11.90 3.98
N ASN A 34 -0.66 12.46 4.24
CA ASN A 34 -0.48 13.91 4.30
C ASN A 34 -0.47 14.52 2.88
N ALA A 35 -1.57 14.34 2.15
CA ALA A 35 -1.73 14.74 0.76
C ALA A 35 -3.15 15.26 0.52
N SER A 36 -3.26 16.35 -0.24
CA SER A 36 -4.54 16.98 -0.56
C SER A 36 -5.16 16.39 -1.82
N LEU A 37 -6.49 16.32 -1.86
CA LEU A 37 -7.21 16.06 -3.09
C LEU A 37 -7.08 17.21 -4.12
N ASP A 38 -6.68 18.41 -3.70
CA ASP A 38 -6.45 19.55 -4.60
C ASP A 38 -5.19 19.37 -5.44
N THR A 39 -4.19 18.66 -4.91
CA THR A 39 -2.97 18.27 -5.61
C THR A 39 -3.12 16.95 -6.38
N PHE A 40 -4.30 16.32 -6.36
CA PHE A 40 -4.59 15.09 -7.10
C PHE A 40 -4.93 15.41 -8.58
N LYS A 41 -3.90 15.44 -9.44
CA LYS A 41 -3.99 15.88 -10.83
C LYS A 41 -3.96 14.71 -11.81
N ARG A 42 -4.43 14.94 -13.04
CA ARG A 42 -4.38 13.92 -14.09
C ARG A 42 -2.94 13.62 -14.50
N LYS A 43 -2.59 12.34 -14.57
CA LYS A 43 -1.25 11.87 -14.98
C LYS A 43 -0.85 12.39 -16.37
N ALA A 44 -1.79 12.41 -17.32
CA ALA A 44 -1.54 12.93 -18.67
C ALA A 44 -1.17 14.43 -18.70
N ILE A 45 -1.76 15.23 -17.81
CA ILE A 45 -1.42 16.66 -17.69
C ILE A 45 -0.02 16.82 -17.10
N LEU A 46 0.32 16.01 -16.10
CA LEU A 46 1.65 16.03 -15.48
C LEU A 46 2.76 15.61 -16.45
N ALA A 47 2.56 14.51 -17.18
CA ALA A 47 3.50 14.06 -18.20
C ALA A 47 3.75 15.18 -19.23
N TRP A 48 2.69 15.83 -19.71
CA TRP A 48 2.83 16.95 -20.65
C TRP A 48 3.53 18.18 -20.05
N GLN A 49 3.28 18.49 -18.77
CA GLN A 49 3.97 19.60 -18.07
C GLN A 49 5.47 19.32 -17.87
N LEU A 50 5.83 18.07 -17.53
CA LEU A 50 7.22 17.65 -17.40
C LEU A 50 7.95 17.72 -18.74
N LEU A 51 7.36 17.18 -19.81
CA LEU A 51 7.90 17.27 -21.17
C LEU A 51 8.12 18.73 -21.59
N LYS A 52 7.20 19.64 -21.27
CA LYS A 52 7.37 21.08 -21.53
C LYS A 52 8.43 21.76 -20.65
N GLY A 53 8.62 21.28 -19.43
CA GLY A 53 9.64 21.78 -18.50
C GLY A 53 11.05 21.36 -18.92
N GLU A 54 11.21 20.12 -19.37
CA GLU A 54 12.44 19.57 -19.95
C GLU A 54 12.75 20.18 -21.32
N ALA A 55 11.72 20.51 -22.10
CA ALA A 55 11.84 21.23 -23.37
C ALA A 55 12.38 22.67 -23.25
N LYS A 56 12.55 23.24 -22.05
CA LYS A 56 13.29 24.51 -21.89
C LYS A 56 14.81 24.36 -22.08
N GLN A 57 15.34 23.14 -22.22
CA GLN A 57 16.74 22.84 -22.50
C GLN A 57 16.96 22.25 -23.91
N ILE A 58 15.93 22.18 -24.75
CA ILE A 58 15.99 21.55 -26.08
C ILE A 58 15.68 22.61 -27.12
N ASP A 59 16.51 22.69 -28.17
CA ASP A 59 16.37 23.68 -29.23
C ASP A 59 15.01 23.57 -29.92
N THR A 60 14.45 24.73 -30.25
CA THR A 60 13.03 24.98 -30.57
C THR A 60 12.44 24.27 -31.79
N ALA A 61 13.20 23.40 -32.48
CA ALA A 61 12.80 22.77 -33.74
C ALA A 61 12.02 21.44 -33.59
N ASP A 62 12.25 20.65 -32.51
CA ASP A 62 11.63 19.31 -32.37
C ASP A 62 10.25 19.31 -31.68
N LEU A 63 9.77 20.47 -31.21
CA LEU A 63 8.52 20.60 -30.46
C LEU A 63 7.27 20.79 -31.33
N SER A 64 7.41 20.99 -32.64
CA SER A 64 6.27 21.23 -33.54
C SER A 64 5.41 19.99 -33.81
N GLU A 65 5.89 18.80 -33.47
CA GLU A 65 5.15 17.54 -33.70
C GLU A 65 4.40 17.00 -32.47
N LEU A 66 4.71 17.50 -31.27
CA LEU A 66 4.04 17.07 -30.04
C LEU A 66 2.69 17.80 -29.87
N LYS A 67 1.63 17.18 -30.41
CA LYS A 67 0.25 17.65 -30.19
C LYS A 67 -0.06 17.65 -28.69
N PRO A 68 -0.59 18.75 -28.13
CA PRO A 68 -1.07 18.74 -26.76
C PRO A 68 -2.15 17.66 -26.58
N PRO A 69 -2.24 17.01 -25.41
CA PRO A 69 -3.22 15.94 -25.16
C PRO A 69 -4.67 16.45 -25.16
N PHE A 70 -4.89 17.75 -25.32
CA PHE A 70 -6.17 18.33 -25.69
C PHE A 70 -6.17 18.62 -27.20
N THR A 71 -6.52 17.64 -28.03
CA THR A 71 -7.07 17.97 -29.35
C THR A 71 -8.46 18.57 -29.14
N ALA A 72 -8.78 19.61 -29.92
CA ALA A 72 -9.98 20.45 -29.86
C ALA A 72 -11.19 19.81 -29.19
N MET A 73 -11.86 20.55 -28.28
CA MET A 73 -13.08 20.14 -27.56
C MET A 73 -13.96 19.24 -28.41
N GLU A 74 -13.78 17.94 -28.23
CA GLU A 74 -14.63 16.94 -28.85
C GLU A 74 -16.00 17.19 -28.24
N LYS A 75 -17.02 17.47 -29.06
CA LYS A 75 -18.39 17.73 -28.63
C LYS A 75 -18.98 16.44 -28.06
N ILE A 76 -18.52 16.04 -26.88
CA ILE A 76 -19.02 14.91 -26.12
C ILE A 76 -20.26 15.43 -25.39
N ALA A 77 -21.39 14.77 -25.63
CA ALA A 77 -22.62 14.94 -24.87
C ALA A 77 -22.31 15.11 -23.38
N LYS A 78 -22.98 16.09 -22.71
CA LYS A 78 -22.84 16.50 -21.29
C LYS A 78 -21.90 15.58 -20.52
N PRO A 79 -20.65 15.99 -20.19
CA PRO A 79 -19.69 15.10 -19.57
C PRO A 79 -20.30 14.54 -18.30
N THR A 80 -20.62 13.25 -18.29
CA THR A 80 -20.83 12.54 -17.03
C THR A 80 -19.55 12.78 -16.24
N LYS A 81 -19.65 13.40 -15.07
CA LYS A 81 -18.49 13.73 -14.23
C LYS A 81 -17.77 12.42 -13.90
N LYS A 82 -16.82 12.00 -14.74
CA LYS A 82 -15.92 10.88 -14.43
C LYS A 82 -15.15 11.31 -13.18
N GLY A 83 -15.47 10.69 -12.05
CA GLY A 83 -14.87 10.98 -10.75
C GLY A 83 -13.35 10.77 -10.77
N ARG A 84 -12.65 11.42 -9.84
CA ARG A 84 -11.22 11.22 -9.65
C ARG A 84 -10.96 9.75 -9.28
N ASN A 85 -9.94 9.13 -9.88
CA ASN A 85 -9.55 7.75 -9.62
C ASN A 85 -8.03 7.55 -9.78
N ASN A 86 -7.50 6.47 -9.21
CA ASN A 86 -6.04 6.18 -9.19
C ASN A 86 -5.45 5.84 -10.57
N THR A 87 -6.27 5.39 -11.53
CA THR A 87 -5.81 5.12 -12.89
C THR A 87 -5.39 6.42 -13.59
N THR A 88 -6.23 7.44 -13.50
CA THR A 88 -6.10 8.67 -14.28
C THR A 88 -5.47 9.83 -13.52
N HIS A 89 -5.44 9.78 -12.19
CA HIS A 89 -4.94 10.85 -11.32
C HIS A 89 -3.86 10.35 -10.36
N GLN A 90 -3.03 11.28 -9.89
CA GLN A 90 -1.97 11.07 -8.89
C GLN A 90 -1.75 12.36 -8.10
N SER A 91 -1.30 12.24 -6.85
CA SER A 91 -0.98 13.39 -6.01
C SER A 91 0.43 13.89 -6.31
N LEU A 92 0.61 15.22 -6.31
CA LEU A 92 1.93 15.85 -6.55
C LEU A 92 2.81 15.93 -5.31
N THR A 93 2.18 15.94 -4.14
CA THR A 93 2.89 16.04 -2.87
C THR A 93 3.27 14.67 -2.35
N ASP A 94 2.61 13.63 -2.86
CA ASP A 94 2.79 12.24 -2.46
C ASP A 94 2.34 11.34 -3.61
N ASN A 95 3.31 10.73 -4.30
CA ASN A 95 3.07 9.91 -5.48
C ASN A 95 2.45 8.54 -5.16
N ASP A 96 2.61 8.06 -3.93
CA ASP A 96 2.18 6.72 -3.50
C ASP A 96 0.82 6.75 -2.82
N ALA A 97 0.37 7.91 -2.33
CA ALA A 97 -0.97 8.09 -1.81
C ALA A 97 -2.05 7.76 -2.86
N ARG A 98 -3.07 6.99 -2.46
CA ARG A 98 -4.17 6.56 -3.34
C ARG A 98 -5.52 7.06 -2.84
N ILE A 99 -6.39 7.45 -3.76
CA ILE A 99 -7.76 7.82 -3.40
C ILE A 99 -8.53 6.58 -2.98
N ASN A 100 -9.14 6.64 -1.81
CA ASN A 100 -10.08 5.62 -1.34
C ASN A 100 -11.21 6.27 -0.53
N GLN A 101 -12.30 5.54 -0.33
CA GLN A 101 -13.50 5.99 0.36
C GLN A 101 -13.87 4.99 1.45
N LYS A 102 -13.90 5.47 2.70
CA LYS A 102 -14.45 4.71 3.83
C LYS A 102 -15.99 4.84 3.84
N PRO A 103 -16.74 3.81 4.26
CA PRO A 103 -18.20 3.89 4.38
C PRO A 103 -18.64 5.12 5.18
N GLY A 104 -19.58 5.89 4.63
CA GLY A 104 -20.12 7.09 5.27
C GLY A 104 -19.18 8.31 5.34
N LYS A 105 -17.98 8.25 4.74
CA LYS A 105 -17.01 9.36 4.73
C LYS A 105 -16.68 9.83 3.31
N PRO A 106 -16.32 11.12 3.13
CA PRO A 106 -15.76 11.60 1.87
C PRO A 106 -14.48 10.84 1.51
N SER A 107 -14.22 10.67 0.21
CA SER A 107 -12.95 10.12 -0.26
C SER A 107 -11.79 10.99 0.20
N ARG A 108 -10.67 10.35 0.55
CA ARG A 108 -9.39 11.00 0.88
C ARG A 108 -8.26 10.19 0.24
N LEU A 109 -7.03 10.70 0.36
CA LEU A 109 -5.84 9.99 -0.01
C LEU A 109 -5.35 9.17 1.19
N TYR A 110 -5.06 7.89 0.98
CA TYR A 110 -4.70 6.95 2.02
C TYR A 110 -3.48 6.11 1.62
N TYR A 111 -2.85 5.56 2.64
CA TYR A 111 -2.05 4.34 2.59
C TYR A 111 -2.81 3.20 3.24
N LEU A 112 -2.56 1.97 2.81
CA LEU A 112 -2.99 0.78 3.52
C LEU A 112 -1.87 0.34 4.47
N SER A 113 -2.08 0.40 5.76
CA SER A 113 -1.10 -0.05 6.76
C SER A 113 -1.45 -1.48 7.17
N SER A 114 -0.59 -2.44 6.83
CA SER A 114 -0.73 -3.83 7.23
C SER A 114 0.22 -4.13 8.39
N MET A 115 -0.23 -4.86 9.41
CA MET A 115 0.58 -5.18 10.58
C MET A 115 0.37 -6.61 11.05
N ALA A 116 1.42 -7.20 11.64
CA ALA A 116 1.34 -8.45 12.38
C ALA A 116 1.74 -8.23 13.84
N VAL A 117 1.02 -8.90 14.75
CA VAL A 117 1.17 -8.77 16.20
C VAL A 117 1.30 -10.15 16.83
N ASP A 118 2.33 -10.32 17.66
CA ASP A 118 2.48 -11.50 18.52
C ASP A 118 1.44 -11.48 19.64
N SER A 119 0.62 -12.52 19.74
CA SER A 119 -0.48 -12.54 20.71
C SER A 119 -0.04 -12.74 22.17
N TYR A 120 1.23 -13.06 22.45
CA TYR A 120 1.71 -13.33 23.81
C TYR A 120 1.77 -12.07 24.68
N LYS A 121 2.40 -11.00 24.17
CA LYS A 121 2.51 -9.69 24.85
C LYS A 121 2.17 -8.52 23.94
N HIS A 122 1.45 -8.78 22.85
CA HIS A 122 0.97 -7.78 21.91
C HIS A 122 2.09 -6.94 21.27
N VAL A 123 3.24 -7.58 21.01
CA VAL A 123 4.36 -6.93 20.33
C VAL A 123 4.10 -6.93 18.83
N ILE A 124 4.24 -5.76 18.19
CA ILE A 124 4.21 -5.67 16.73
C ILE A 124 5.48 -6.31 16.17
N THR A 125 5.31 -7.37 15.38
CA THR A 125 6.40 -8.17 14.79
C THR A 125 6.65 -7.85 13.32
N HIS A 126 5.64 -7.28 12.64
CA HIS A 126 5.76 -6.78 11.27
C HIS A 126 4.85 -5.57 11.08
N ILE A 127 5.28 -4.63 10.25
CA ILE A 127 4.47 -3.50 9.81
C ILE A 127 4.94 -3.06 8.42
N GLU A 128 3.99 -2.82 7.52
CA GLU A 128 4.28 -2.29 6.20
C GLU A 128 3.18 -1.34 5.72
N ALA A 129 3.56 -0.42 4.83
CA ALA A 129 2.63 0.44 4.11
C ALA A 129 2.52 -0.05 2.66
N ASN A 130 1.30 -0.34 2.23
CA ASN A 130 0.94 -0.69 0.87
C ASN A 130 0.07 0.42 0.24
N LEU A 131 -0.17 0.30 -1.06
CA LEU A 131 -1.04 1.22 -1.79
C LEU A 131 -2.50 1.03 -1.37
N ALA A 132 -3.19 2.12 -1.07
CA ALA A 132 -4.57 2.05 -0.59
C ALA A 132 -5.61 1.73 -1.68
N ASP A 133 -5.21 1.38 -2.90
CA ASP A 133 -6.10 0.91 -3.97
C ASP A 133 -6.02 -0.62 -4.21
N GLU A 134 -5.24 -1.30 -3.38
CA GLU A 134 -5.15 -2.76 -3.35
C GLU A 134 -6.11 -3.36 -2.29
N ARG A 135 -6.35 -4.67 -2.40
CA ARG A 135 -7.18 -5.42 -1.44
C ARG A 135 -6.27 -6.14 -0.46
N ASP A 136 -6.67 -6.19 0.81
CA ASP A 136 -5.94 -6.84 1.90
C ASP A 136 -5.53 -8.29 1.56
N SER A 137 -6.39 -9.03 0.86
CA SER A 137 -6.11 -10.40 0.43
C SER A 137 -4.84 -10.57 -0.43
N LYS A 138 -4.41 -9.53 -1.15
CA LYS A 138 -3.14 -9.58 -1.90
C LYS A 138 -1.90 -9.54 -0.99
N HIS A 139 -2.04 -9.01 0.22
CA HIS A 139 -0.92 -8.73 1.12
C HIS A 139 -0.68 -9.84 2.14
N LEU A 140 -1.64 -10.75 2.36
CA LEU A 140 -1.50 -11.81 3.37
C LEU A 140 -0.25 -12.66 3.18
N LEU A 141 -0.09 -13.29 2.00
CA LEU A 141 1.03 -14.20 1.75
C LEU A 141 2.39 -13.47 1.80
N PRO A 142 2.58 -12.29 1.18
CA PRO A 142 3.81 -11.52 1.35
C PRO A 142 4.14 -11.18 2.81
N ILE A 143 3.14 -10.86 3.64
CA ILE A 143 3.33 -10.61 5.07
C ILE A 143 3.78 -11.90 5.78
N VAL A 144 3.12 -13.03 5.50
CA VAL A 144 3.46 -14.33 6.08
C VAL A 144 4.89 -14.73 5.75
N ASP A 145 5.33 -14.55 4.50
CA ASP A 145 6.68 -14.91 4.05
C ASP A 145 7.75 -14.08 4.79
N LYS A 146 7.56 -12.75 4.84
CA LYS A 146 8.48 -11.84 5.54
C LYS A 146 8.52 -12.11 7.05
N LEU A 147 7.35 -12.34 7.65
CA LEU A 147 7.21 -12.60 9.08
C LEU A 147 7.86 -13.94 9.44
N SER A 148 7.62 -14.99 8.64
CA SER A 148 8.24 -16.30 8.83
C SER A 148 9.76 -16.22 8.71
N TYR A 149 10.28 -15.54 7.67
CA TYR A 149 11.71 -15.30 7.53
C TYR A 149 12.28 -14.59 8.77
N THR A 150 11.66 -13.49 9.19
CA THR A 150 12.13 -12.67 10.31
C THR A 150 12.14 -13.43 11.63
N LEU A 151 11.04 -14.10 11.98
CA LEU A 151 10.93 -14.81 13.26
C LEU A 151 11.77 -16.09 13.30
N ASN A 152 11.96 -16.76 12.15
CA ASN A 152 12.88 -17.90 12.05
C ASN A 152 14.33 -17.50 12.34
N HIS A 153 14.78 -16.28 11.98
CA HIS A 153 16.12 -15.79 12.36
C HIS A 153 16.31 -15.68 13.88
N TYR A 154 15.23 -15.49 14.62
CA TYR A 154 15.24 -15.46 16.09
C TYR A 154 14.95 -16.84 16.72
N GLY A 155 14.76 -17.89 15.92
CA GLY A 155 14.39 -19.22 16.42
C GLY A 155 12.95 -19.29 16.94
N LEU A 156 12.05 -18.43 16.45
CA LEU A 156 10.67 -18.28 16.91
C LEU A 156 9.66 -18.62 15.79
N PRO A 157 9.60 -19.87 15.29
CA PRO A 157 8.74 -20.22 14.15
C PRO A 157 7.26 -19.99 14.46
N ILE A 158 6.54 -19.47 13.46
CA ILE A 158 5.09 -19.24 13.55
C ILE A 158 4.36 -20.59 13.48
N GLN A 159 3.40 -20.80 14.38
CA GLN A 159 2.52 -21.98 14.34
C GLN A 159 1.13 -21.63 13.83
N TYR A 160 0.56 -20.53 14.33
CA TYR A 160 -0.78 -20.08 13.99
C TYR A 160 -0.76 -18.66 13.48
N LEU A 161 -1.47 -18.43 12.38
CA LEU A 161 -1.73 -17.11 11.84
C LEU A 161 -3.23 -16.84 11.86
N LEU A 162 -3.63 -15.74 12.47
CA LEU A 162 -5.01 -15.23 12.46
C LEU A 162 -5.06 -13.95 11.63
N ALA A 163 -6.06 -13.78 10.79
CA ALA A 163 -6.24 -12.56 10.00
C ALA A 163 -7.72 -12.13 9.97
N ASP A 164 -7.96 -10.82 9.81
CA ASP A 164 -9.33 -10.30 9.63
C ASP A 164 -9.96 -10.83 8.32
N GLY A 165 -11.30 -10.79 8.25
CA GLY A 165 -12.10 -11.21 7.10
C GLY A 165 -11.70 -10.52 5.79
N GLY A 166 -11.13 -9.30 5.83
CA GLY A 166 -10.55 -8.64 4.66
C GLY A 166 -9.49 -9.48 3.94
N PHE A 167 -8.70 -10.24 4.70
CA PHE A 167 -7.63 -11.11 4.19
C PHE A 167 -8.13 -12.47 3.70
N GLY A 168 -9.29 -12.94 4.17
CA GLY A 168 -9.90 -14.24 3.81
C GLY A 168 -10.69 -14.22 2.48
N SER A 169 -10.48 -13.20 1.65
CA SER A 169 -11.11 -13.07 0.33
C SER A 169 -10.17 -13.56 -0.80
N GLY A 170 -10.74 -14.02 -1.92
CA GLY A 170 -9.96 -14.38 -3.10
C GLY A 170 -9.29 -15.75 -3.03
N GLN A 171 -7.96 -15.82 -3.23
CA GLN A 171 -7.19 -17.09 -3.21
C GLN A 171 -6.84 -17.56 -1.78
N ASN A 172 -7.02 -16.69 -0.80
CA ASN A 172 -6.89 -17.03 0.61
C ASN A 172 -8.25 -17.58 1.05
N GLY A 173 -8.34 -18.86 1.40
CA GLY A 173 -9.62 -19.51 1.72
C GLY A 173 -10.46 -18.78 2.78
N PRO A 174 -11.78 -19.08 2.85
CA PRO A 174 -12.70 -18.37 3.73
C PRO A 174 -12.34 -18.66 5.20
N ALA A 175 -11.99 -17.60 5.95
CA ALA A 175 -11.49 -17.63 7.34
C ALA A 175 -10.05 -18.13 7.48
N THR A 176 -9.05 -17.28 7.21
CA THR A 176 -7.62 -17.63 7.29
C THR A 176 -7.11 -17.70 8.73
N CYS A 177 -7.50 -18.77 9.42
CA CYS A 177 -6.64 -19.41 10.42
C CYS A 177 -5.74 -20.39 9.64
N LEU A 178 -4.51 -19.98 9.34
CA LEU A 178 -3.53 -20.85 8.68
C LEU A 178 -2.68 -21.53 9.75
N SER A 179 -2.80 -22.86 9.84
CA SER A 179 -1.76 -23.67 10.49
C SER A 179 -0.59 -23.76 9.51
N ILE A 180 0.50 -23.05 9.80
CA ILE A 180 1.68 -23.00 8.92
C ILE A 180 2.47 -24.34 9.01
N GLY A 181 2.16 -25.18 9.99
CA GLY A 181 2.79 -26.48 10.24
C GLY A 181 2.55 -27.58 9.21
N SER A 182 1.76 -27.35 8.16
CA SER A 182 1.51 -28.36 7.10
C SER A 182 2.04 -27.95 5.71
N MET A 183 2.77 -26.84 5.58
CA MET A 183 3.29 -26.33 4.29
C MET A 183 4.81 -26.47 4.14
N LEU A 184 5.49 -27.12 5.09
CA LEU A 184 6.94 -27.35 5.10
C LEU A 184 7.34 -28.80 5.43
N LEU A 185 6.61 -29.78 4.88
CA LEU A 185 7.10 -31.16 4.69
C LEU A 185 6.76 -31.65 3.28
#